data_AF-A0A0K6FSC3-F1
#
_entry.id   AF-A0A0K6FSC3-F1
#
_cell.length_a   1.000
_cell.length_b   1.000
_cell.length_c   1.000
_cell.angle_alpha   90.00
_cell.angle_beta   90.00
_cell.angle_gamma   90.00
#
_symmetry.space_group_name_H-M   'P 1'
#
loop_
_entity.id
_entity.type
_entity.pdbx_description
1 polymer ?
#
loop_
_entity_poly.entity_id
_entity_poly.type
_entity_poly.pdbx_seq_one_letter_code
_entity_poly.pdbx_strand_id
1 'polypeptide(L)'
;MSHLLITRVPCPYILGATFSLEITPPEGASFLAEARVLHVYSPFTVSPVMRVALSTQSVDTILPGEVILKVYDRRFANEIRDEYNVDPPTYEAEVRYADYLRSGNVAQTANEIEDLAEQLPEDHPKLIELGERMVAILAEPCFENEMTTYGLLSSMQGK
;
A
#
# COMPACT_ATOMS: atom_id res chain seq x y z
N MET A 1 -31.90 -11.89 12.25
CA MET A 1 -30.66 -11.08 12.34
C MET A 1 -29.80 -11.48 11.16
N SER A 2 -29.74 -10.65 10.12
CA SER A 2 -28.89 -10.92 8.95
C SER A 2 -27.44 -10.70 9.34
N HIS A 3 -26.64 -11.77 9.39
CA HIS A 3 -25.19 -11.64 9.34
C HIS A 3 -24.85 -10.98 8.00
N LEU A 4 -24.55 -9.68 8.01
CA LEU A 4 -23.93 -9.04 6.87
C LEU A 4 -22.62 -9.79 6.61
N LEU A 5 -22.51 -10.39 5.43
CA LEU A 5 -21.30 -11.10 5.03
C LEU A 5 -20.20 -10.06 4.85
N ILE A 6 -19.30 -9.98 5.84
CA ILE A 6 -18.10 -9.15 5.74
C ILE A 6 -17.28 -9.67 4.56
N THR A 7 -17.24 -8.89 3.49
CA THR A 7 -16.52 -9.26 2.27
C THR A 7 -15.14 -8.63 2.32
N ARG A 8 -14.12 -9.46 2.56
CA ARG A 8 -12.71 -9.04 2.58
C ARG A 8 -12.25 -8.64 1.20
N VAL A 9 -11.36 -7.65 1.15
CA VAL A 9 -10.64 -7.31 -0.09
C VAL A 9 -9.59 -8.41 -0.33
N PRO A 10 -9.65 -9.13 -1.47
CA PRO A 10 -8.65 -10.13 -1.79
C PRO A 10 -7.31 -9.46 -2.06
N CYS A 11 -6.22 -10.09 -1.62
CA CYS A 11 -4.88 -9.62 -1.92
C CYS A 11 -4.60 -9.74 -3.43
N PRO A 12 -4.24 -8.64 -4.12
CA PRO A 12 -3.95 -8.70 -5.56
C PRO A 12 -2.55 -9.28 -5.83
N TYR A 13 -1.65 -9.25 -4.83
CA TYR A 13 -0.22 -9.58 -4.94
C TYR A 13 0.04 -11.09 -4.86
N ILE A 14 -0.50 -11.85 -5.82
CA ILE A 14 -0.41 -13.31 -5.88
C ILE A 14 0.44 -13.78 -7.06
N LEU A 15 0.97 -15.01 -6.97
CA LEU A 15 1.76 -15.62 -8.03
C LEU A 15 0.98 -15.65 -9.35
N GLY A 16 1.61 -15.15 -10.43
CA GLY A 16 1.02 -15.09 -11.76
C GLY A 16 0.10 -13.90 -12.01
N ALA A 17 -0.22 -13.08 -10.99
CA ALA A 17 -0.95 -11.83 -11.20
C ALA A 17 -0.15 -10.86 -12.08
N THR A 18 -0.87 -9.99 -12.78
CA THR A 18 -0.31 -9.00 -13.67
C THR A 18 -0.84 -7.61 -13.32
N PHE A 19 0.04 -6.61 -13.31
CA PHE A 19 -0.29 -5.22 -13.04
C PHE A 19 0.26 -4.29 -14.11
N SER A 20 -0.45 -3.20 -14.38
CA SER A 20 0.12 -2.07 -15.11
C SER A 20 0.81 -1.15 -14.13
N LEU A 21 2.09 -0.87 -14.37
CA LEU A 21 2.90 0.09 -13.62
C LEU A 21 3.14 1.31 -14.48
N GLU A 22 2.80 2.48 -13.96
CA GLU A 22 3.34 3.74 -14.49
C GLU A 22 4.68 4.01 -13.80
N ILE A 23 5.75 3.99 -14.57
CA ILE A 23 7.12 4.17 -14.08
C ILE A 23 7.58 5.56 -14.49
N THR A 24 7.89 6.39 -13.49
CA THR A 24 8.46 7.73 -13.68
C THR A 24 9.95 7.67 -13.33
N PRO A 25 10.85 7.59 -14.33
CA PRO A 25 12.28 7.61 -14.06
C PRO A 25 12.71 8.99 -13.52
N PRO A 26 13.86 9.08 -12.80
CA PRO A 26 14.40 10.36 -12.35
C PRO A 26 14.66 11.34 -13.50
N GLU A 27 15.07 10.79 -14.65
CA GLU A 27 15.28 11.51 -15.90
C GLU A 27 14.43 10.86 -16.99
N GLY A 28 13.53 11.63 -17.62
CA GLY A 28 12.71 11.18 -18.75
C GLY A 28 11.21 11.28 -18.50
N ALA A 29 10.43 10.84 -19.50
CA ALA A 29 8.97 10.80 -19.41
C ALA A 29 8.51 9.51 -18.74
N SER A 30 7.38 9.58 -18.02
CA SER A 30 6.70 8.40 -17.49
C SER A 30 6.29 7.45 -18.61
N PHE A 31 6.35 6.15 -18.36
CA PHE A 31 5.94 5.12 -19.30
C PHE A 31 5.19 4.00 -18.59
N LEU A 32 4.39 3.25 -19.36
CA LEU A 32 3.67 2.09 -18.85
C LEU A 32 4.48 0.81 -19.07
N ALA A 33 4.60 0.01 -18.02
CA ALA A 33 5.11 -1.34 -18.07
C ALA A 33 4.07 -2.32 -17.51
N GLU A 34 4.04 -3.52 -18.04
CA GLU A 34 3.32 -4.63 -17.45
C GLU A 34 4.27 -5.38 -16.51
N ALA A 35 3.80 -5.69 -15.30
CA ALA A 35 4.53 -6.42 -14.29
C ALA A 35 3.81 -7.73 -13.97
N ARG A 36 4.45 -8.87 -14.24
CA ARG A 36 3.93 -10.20 -13.90
C ARG A 36 4.61 -10.76 -12.67
N VAL A 37 3.86 -11.14 -11.64
CA VAL A 37 4.40 -11.73 -10.41
C VAL A 37 4.95 -13.12 -10.66
N LEU A 38 6.26 -13.29 -10.45
CA LEU A 38 6.98 -14.56 -10.56
C LEU A 38 7.22 -15.21 -9.21
N HIS A 39 7.28 -14.42 -8.14
CA HIS A 39 7.45 -14.90 -6.77
C HIS A 39 6.86 -13.90 -5.78
N VAL A 40 6.32 -14.41 -4.69
CA VAL A 40 5.77 -13.61 -3.57
C VAL A 40 6.58 -13.93 -2.33
N TYR A 41 7.24 -12.93 -1.76
CA TYR A 41 7.95 -13.06 -0.50
C TYR A 41 6.93 -12.89 0.63
N SER A 42 6.60 -13.98 1.31
CA SER A 42 5.58 -14.03 2.36
C SER A 42 6.15 -14.55 3.68
N PRO A 43 5.56 -14.19 4.84
CA PRO A 43 4.42 -13.28 5.01
C PRO A 43 4.75 -11.82 4.67
N PHE A 44 3.75 -11.02 4.31
CA PHE A 44 3.93 -9.58 4.13
C PHE A 44 3.99 -8.89 5.49
N THR A 45 4.94 -7.98 5.63
CA THR A 45 5.15 -7.15 6.83
C THR A 45 4.46 -5.80 6.64
N VAL A 46 5.21 -4.70 6.52
CA VAL A 46 4.71 -3.36 6.20
C VAL A 46 4.32 -3.19 4.73
N SER A 47 4.88 -4.03 3.85
CA SER A 47 4.67 -3.94 2.40
C SER A 47 4.69 -5.31 1.74
N PRO A 48 3.78 -5.58 0.78
CA PRO A 48 3.96 -6.66 -0.19
C PRO A 48 5.28 -6.56 -0.96
N VAL A 49 6.04 -7.65 -0.98
CA VAL A 49 7.29 -7.76 -1.76
C VAL A 49 7.18 -8.92 -2.74
N MET A 50 7.46 -8.64 -4.01
CA MET A 50 7.36 -9.60 -5.10
C MET A 50 8.59 -9.53 -5.99
N ARG A 51 8.94 -10.66 -6.62
CA ARG A 51 9.79 -10.64 -7.82
C ARG A 51 8.88 -10.64 -9.03
N VAL A 52 9.05 -9.70 -9.94
CA VAL A 52 8.20 -9.51 -11.12
C VAL A 52 9.02 -9.50 -12.40
N ALA A 53 8.47 -10.06 -13.47
CA ALA A 53 8.96 -9.81 -14.83
C ALA A 53 8.35 -8.50 -15.34
N LEU A 54 9.17 -7.64 -15.93
CA LEU A 54 8.69 -6.42 -16.57
C LEU A 54 8.66 -6.61 -18.10
N SER A 55 7.58 -6.15 -18.72
CA SER A 55 7.46 -6.04 -20.16
C SER A 55 6.93 -4.65 -20.53
N THR A 56 7.38 -4.10 -21.65
CA THR A 56 6.89 -2.84 -22.19
C THR A 56 6.44 -3.05 -23.62
N GLN A 57 5.43 -2.30 -24.04
CA GLN A 57 5.03 -2.24 -25.45
C GLN A 57 5.93 -1.30 -26.27
N SER A 58 6.75 -0.47 -25.60
CA SER A 58 7.68 0.46 -26.24
C SER A 58 8.99 -0.23 -26.58
N VAL A 59 9.39 -0.17 -27.85
CA VAL A 59 10.61 -0.81 -28.38
C VAL A 59 11.89 -0.11 -27.88
N ASP A 60 11.78 1.14 -27.43
CA ASP A 60 12.93 1.98 -27.07
C ASP A 60 13.32 1.92 -25.57
N THR A 61 12.59 1.17 -24.74
CA THR A 61 12.85 1.08 -23.30
C THR A 61 13.39 -0.31 -22.95
N ILE A 62 14.70 -0.39 -22.67
CA ILE A 62 15.31 -1.61 -22.14
C ILE A 62 14.97 -1.72 -20.65
N LEU A 63 14.07 -2.63 -20.32
CA LEU A 63 13.75 -2.95 -18.93
C LEU A 63 14.62 -4.12 -18.43
N PRO A 64 15.00 -4.13 -17.15
CA PRO A 64 15.50 -5.34 -16.52
C PRO A 64 14.46 -6.46 -16.65
N GLY A 65 14.90 -7.66 -17.04
CA GLY A 65 13.98 -8.79 -17.26
C GLY A 65 13.20 -9.18 -16.00
N GLU A 66 13.81 -9.08 -14.83
CA GLU A 66 13.17 -9.30 -13.53
C GLU A 66 13.59 -8.21 -12.54
N VAL A 67 12.65 -7.76 -11.69
CA VAL A 67 12.90 -6.81 -10.60
C VAL A 67 12.23 -7.24 -9.31
N ILE A 68 12.67 -6.65 -8.19
CA ILE A 68 11.92 -6.68 -6.95
C ILE A 68 10.96 -5.49 -6.94
N LEU A 69 9.67 -5.79 -6.77
CA LEU A 69 8.62 -4.80 -6.59
C LEU A 69 8.19 -4.84 -5.12
N LYS A 70 8.37 -3.72 -4.41
CA LYS A 70 7.86 -3.49 -3.06
C LYS A 70 6.74 -2.47 -3.14
N VAL A 71 5.55 -2.82 -2.65
CA VAL A 71 4.36 -1.98 -2.77
C VAL A 71 3.89 -1.54 -1.39
N TYR A 72 3.75 -0.24 -1.18
CA TYR A 72 3.23 0.32 0.06
C TYR A 72 1.71 0.51 -0.06
N ASP A 73 0.99 -0.61 0.03
CA ASP A 73 -0.47 -0.63 0.03
C ASP A 73 -0.98 -0.80 1.47
N ARG A 74 -1.63 0.24 2.01
CA ARG A 74 -2.17 0.26 3.38
C ARG A 74 -3.06 -0.94 3.69
N ARG A 75 -3.73 -1.52 2.68
CA ARG A 75 -4.65 -2.64 2.87
C ARG A 75 -3.91 -3.90 3.30
N PHE A 76 -2.62 -4.02 2.94
CA PHE A 76 -1.80 -5.21 3.17
C PHE A 76 -0.53 -4.91 3.97
N ALA A 77 -0.51 -3.79 4.71
CA ALA A 77 0.52 -3.44 5.68
C ALA A 77 0.27 -4.19 7.01
N ASN A 78 0.35 -5.52 6.98
CA ASN A 78 -0.10 -6.40 8.06
C ASN A 78 0.51 -6.05 9.43
N GLU A 79 1.80 -5.74 9.50
CA GLU A 79 2.44 -5.41 10.79
C GLU A 79 1.85 -4.14 11.41
N ILE A 80 1.62 -3.09 10.62
CA ILE A 80 1.00 -1.85 11.11
C ILE A 80 -0.43 -2.14 11.56
N ARG A 81 -1.16 -2.96 10.79
CA ARG A 81 -2.55 -3.30 11.11
C ARG A 81 -2.65 -4.10 12.40
N ASP A 82 -1.75 -5.05 12.60
CA ASP A 82 -1.69 -5.87 13.82
C ASP A 82 -1.27 -5.02 15.04
N GLU A 83 -0.28 -4.14 14.89
CA GLU A 83 0.20 -3.27 15.97
C GLU A 83 -0.89 -2.31 16.48
N TYR A 84 -1.70 -1.75 15.57
CA TYR A 84 -2.74 -0.79 15.88
C TYR A 84 -4.15 -1.40 15.95
N ASN A 85 -4.26 -2.74 16.00
CA ASN A 85 -5.52 -3.49 16.06
C ASN A 85 -6.56 -3.06 15.00
N VAL A 86 -6.10 -2.77 13.78
CA VAL A 86 -6.98 -2.39 12.68
C VAL A 86 -7.46 -3.66 11.97
N ASP A 87 -8.78 -3.82 11.82
CA ASP A 87 -9.38 -4.98 11.17
C ASP A 87 -8.92 -5.17 9.71
N PRO A 88 -8.76 -6.42 9.23
CA PRO A 88 -8.40 -6.69 7.83
C PRO A 88 -9.28 -5.94 6.83
N PRO A 89 -8.74 -5.52 5.67
CA PRO A 89 -9.47 -4.66 4.73
C PRO A 89 -10.76 -5.32 4.24
N THR A 90 -11.85 -4.56 4.26
CA THR A 90 -13.16 -4.97 3.75
C THR A 90 -13.65 -3.96 2.71
N TYR A 91 -14.46 -4.41 1.74
CA TYR A 91 -15.01 -3.48 0.75
C TYR A 91 -15.83 -2.34 1.37
N GLU A 92 -16.52 -2.62 2.49
CA GLU A 92 -17.26 -1.60 3.23
C GLU A 92 -16.32 -0.55 3.85
N ALA A 93 -15.27 -0.99 4.54
CA ALA A 93 -14.27 -0.08 5.11
C ALA A 93 -13.59 0.76 4.02
N GLU A 94 -13.30 0.19 2.86
CA GLU A 94 -12.72 0.92 1.72
C GLU A 94 -13.63 2.03 1.21
N VAL A 95 -14.94 1.78 1.09
CA VAL A 95 -15.91 2.79 0.69
C VAL A 95 -15.99 3.91 1.71
N ARG A 96 -16.07 3.55 3.00
CA ARG A 96 -16.15 4.53 4.10
C ARG A 96 -14.89 5.39 4.19
N TYR A 97 -13.72 4.77 4.07
CA TYR A 97 -12.46 5.49 4.05
C TYR A 97 -12.36 6.43 2.85
N ALA A 98 -12.81 6.00 1.66
CA ALA A 98 -12.86 6.88 0.50
C ALA A 98 -13.79 8.10 0.70
N ASP A 99 -14.95 7.90 1.33
CA ASP A 99 -15.86 9.00 1.68
C ASP A 99 -15.26 9.94 2.73
N TYR A 100 -14.57 9.38 3.73
CA TYR A 100 -13.83 10.16 4.72
C TYR A 100 -12.76 11.03 4.07
N LEU A 101 -11.96 10.49 3.15
CA LEU A 101 -10.98 11.26 2.37
C LEU A 101 -11.62 12.43 1.59
N ARG A 102 -12.80 12.21 1.01
CA ARG A 102 -13.53 13.26 0.26
C ARG A 102 -14.16 14.32 1.16
N SER A 103 -14.35 14.04 2.44
CA SER A 103 -14.98 14.99 3.38
C SER A 103 -14.14 16.25 3.63
N GLY A 104 -12.82 16.20 3.37
CA GLY A 104 -11.90 17.31 3.60
C GLY A 104 -11.55 17.56 5.08
N ASN A 105 -12.18 16.85 6.02
CA ASN A 105 -11.92 16.93 7.45
C ASN A 105 -11.25 15.64 7.94
N VAL A 106 -10.08 15.35 7.36
CA VAL A 106 -9.29 14.15 7.68
C VAL A 106 -8.18 14.47 8.65
N ALA A 107 -7.94 13.56 9.59
CA ALA A 107 -6.81 13.65 10.51
C ALA A 107 -5.50 13.60 9.72
N GLN A 108 -4.56 14.45 10.11
CA GLN A 108 -3.28 14.62 9.44
C GLN A 108 -2.13 13.88 10.13
N THR A 109 -2.29 13.55 11.41
CA THR A 109 -1.25 12.88 12.21
C THR A 109 -1.80 11.69 12.98
N ALA A 110 -0.92 10.77 13.37
CA ALA A 110 -1.27 9.65 14.24
C ALA A 110 -1.84 10.14 15.59
N ASN A 111 -1.25 11.17 16.19
CA ASN A 111 -1.72 11.75 17.45
C ASN A 111 -3.15 12.32 17.32
N GLU A 112 -3.46 13.04 16.23
CA GLU A 112 -4.82 13.51 15.99
C GLU A 112 -5.84 12.36 15.86
N ILE A 113 -5.41 11.23 15.29
CA ILE A 113 -6.26 10.04 15.19
C ILE A 113 -6.53 9.45 16.57
N GLU A 114 -5.49 9.30 17.39
CA GLU A 114 -5.59 8.79 18.76
C GLU A 114 -6.51 9.70 19.60
N ASP A 115 -6.27 11.01 19.59
CA ASP A 115 -7.09 12.00 20.30
C ASP A 115 -8.57 11.94 19.88
N LEU A 116 -8.84 11.72 18.59
CA LEU A 116 -10.21 11.57 18.07
C LEU A 116 -10.82 10.22 18.45
N ALA A 117 -10.04 9.14 18.45
CA ALA A 117 -10.51 7.80 18.79
C ALA A 117 -10.87 7.68 20.27
N GLU A 118 -10.09 8.29 21.18
CA GLU A 118 -10.35 8.29 22.62
C GLU A 118 -11.68 8.97 23.00
N GLN A 119 -12.17 9.89 22.17
CA GLN A 119 -13.43 10.60 22.39
C GLN A 119 -14.67 9.82 21.91
N LEU A 120 -14.48 8.67 21.26
CA LEU A 120 -15.54 7.89 20.64
C LEU A 120 -15.82 6.61 21.45
N PRO A 121 -17.09 6.15 21.48
CA PRO A 121 -17.41 4.79 21.93
C PRO A 121 -16.64 3.72 21.14
N GLU A 122 -16.31 2.60 21.78
CA GLU A 122 -15.54 1.50 21.16
C GLU A 122 -16.18 0.91 19.90
N ASP A 123 -17.50 0.98 19.76
CA ASP A 123 -18.26 0.50 18.61
C ASP A 123 -18.60 1.60 17.60
N HIS A 124 -18.07 2.81 17.80
CA HIS A 124 -18.42 3.94 16.96
C HIS A 124 -17.89 3.73 15.54
N PRO A 125 -18.74 3.82 14.49
CA PRO A 125 -18.34 3.51 13.13
C PRO A 125 -17.09 4.26 12.67
N LYS A 126 -16.94 5.53 13.06
CA LYS A 126 -15.80 6.41 12.72
C LYS A 126 -14.42 5.82 13.04
N LEU A 127 -14.34 4.88 13.99
CA LEU A 127 -13.10 4.19 14.33
C LEU A 127 -12.54 3.38 13.14
N ILE A 128 -13.39 2.91 12.23
CA ILE A 128 -12.95 2.22 11.01
C ILE A 128 -12.17 3.18 10.11
N GLU A 129 -12.71 4.37 9.81
CA GLU A 129 -12.03 5.34 8.95
C GLU A 129 -10.76 5.90 9.59
N LEU A 130 -10.78 6.09 10.91
CA LEU A 130 -9.61 6.48 11.69
C LEU A 130 -8.52 5.40 11.67
N GLY A 131 -8.88 4.12 11.81
CA GLY A 131 -7.96 2.99 11.68
C GLY A 131 -7.34 2.91 10.28
N GLU A 132 -8.13 3.00 9.21
CA GLU A 132 -7.61 3.01 7.84
C GLU A 132 -6.69 4.22 7.57
N ARG A 133 -7.02 5.39 8.16
CA ARG A 133 -6.17 6.58 8.09
C ARG A 133 -4.86 6.38 8.85
N MET A 134 -4.89 5.74 10.01
CA MET A 134 -3.72 5.45 10.83
C MET A 134 -2.71 4.63 10.02
N VAL A 135 -3.18 3.53 9.39
CA VAL A 135 -2.32 2.68 8.57
C VAL A 135 -1.73 3.45 7.39
N ALA A 136 -2.52 4.33 6.75
CA ALA A 136 -2.03 5.15 5.65
C ALA A 136 -0.92 6.13 6.08
N ILE A 137 -1.11 6.83 7.21
CA ILE A 137 -0.13 7.78 7.76
C ILE A 137 1.16 7.06 8.15
N LEU A 138 1.07 5.86 8.73
CA LEU A 138 2.24 5.13 9.19
C LEU A 138 3.00 4.44 8.06
N ALA A 139 2.30 4.04 6.98
CA ALA A 139 2.94 3.42 5.82
C ALA A 139 3.74 4.40 4.95
N GLU A 140 3.33 5.68 4.91
CA GLU A 140 3.94 6.71 4.07
C GLU A 140 5.43 6.97 4.40
N PRO A 141 5.83 7.23 5.67
CA PRO A 141 7.24 7.34 6.04
C PRO A 141 8.07 6.10 5.72
N CYS A 142 7.46 4.90 5.77
CA CYS A 142 8.17 3.68 5.40
C CYS A 142 8.52 3.64 3.91
N PHE A 143 7.69 4.24 3.04
CA PHE A 143 7.99 4.41 1.62
C PHE A 143 9.05 5.50 1.40
N GLU A 144 8.89 6.66 2.02
CA GLU A 144 9.80 7.81 1.84
C GLU A 144 11.22 7.50 2.33
N ASN A 145 11.35 6.85 3.49
CA ASN A 145 12.64 6.44 4.05
C ASN A 145 13.33 5.41 3.17
N GLU A 146 12.58 4.45 2.62
CA GLU A 146 13.10 3.44 1.70
C GLU A 146 13.62 4.11 0.42
N MET A 147 12.81 4.97 -0.20
CA MET A 147 13.19 5.71 -1.41
C MET A 147 14.42 6.59 -1.18
N THR A 148 14.48 7.29 -0.05
CA THR A 148 15.62 8.11 0.35
C THR A 148 16.87 7.25 0.52
N THR A 149 16.75 6.12 1.21
CA THR A 149 17.86 5.18 1.44
C THR A 149 18.41 4.63 0.13
N TYR A 150 17.56 4.15 -0.77
CA TYR A 150 17.99 3.65 -2.08
C TYR A 150 18.61 4.76 -2.95
N GLY A 151 18.07 5.97 -2.89
CA GLY A 151 18.63 7.13 -3.58
C GLY A 151 20.05 7.46 -3.11
N LEU A 152 20.26 7.53 -1.79
CA LEU A 152 21.56 7.82 -1.18
C LEU A 152 22.60 6.70 -1.43
N LEU A 153 22.16 5.45 -1.39
CA LEU A 153 23.02 4.29 -1.59
C LEU A 153 23.19 3.88 -3.06
N SER A 154 22.63 4.64 -4.01
CA SER A 154 22.69 4.33 -5.45
C SER A 154 24.12 4.14 -5.97
N SER A 155 25.08 4.93 -5.47
CA SER A 155 26.51 4.79 -5.82
C SER A 155 27.19 3.53 -5.28
N MET A 156 26.59 2.89 -4.28
CA MET A 156 27.10 1.68 -3.62
C MET A 156 26.40 0.41 -4.10
N GLN A 157 25.31 0.55 -4.87
CA GLN A 157 24.63 -0.57 -5.50
C GLN A 157 25.48 -1.01 -6.70
N GLY A 158 25.86 -2.30 -6.71
CA GLY A 158 26.67 -2.87 -7.78
C GLY A 158 26.09 -2.55 -9.16
N LYS A 159 26.96 -2.30 -10.14
CA LYS A 159 26.57 -2.02 -11.52
C LYS A 159 26.21 -3.30 -12.27
#